data_AF-A0A3D8K315-F1
#
_entry.id   AF-A0A3D8K315-F1
#
_cell.length_a   1.000
_cell.length_b   1.000
_cell.length_c   1.000
_cell.angle_alpha   90.00
_cell.angle_beta   90.00
_cell.angle_gamma   90.00
#
_symmetry.space_group_name_H-M   'P 1'
#
loop_
_entity.id
_entity.type
_entity.pdbx_description
1 polymer ?
#
loop_
_entity_poly.entity_id
_entity_poly.type
_entity_poly.pdbx_seq_one_letter_code
_entity_poly.pdbx_strand_id
1 'polypeptide(L)'
;MTVEQIHEEKETLVVDVLLPGHAPRKETALFEHSRKLLIEREGGRCFVSGMTADELGAPLEAHHHPIERCFAEVINWSRFSEDCTAGHWGPHAQAFNWEGFFKGAKTVTIAGETPLHPEETYLVPVDPYLFVDDMTVNGLLIGKQFHTKKDAGIHMLPFPIWIVQKYAIDGYQFTPEEVIHHDQEHP
;
A
#
# COMPACT_ATOMS: atom_id res chain seq x y z
N MET A 1 -13.60 18.33 -25.27
CA MET A 1 -15.01 18.04 -24.96
C MET A 1 -15.14 18.18 -23.46
N THR A 2 -15.95 19.12 -22.97
CA THR A 2 -16.21 19.27 -21.53
C THR A 2 -17.23 18.20 -21.12
N VAL A 3 -16.86 17.31 -20.21
CA VAL A 3 -17.81 16.38 -19.60
C VAL A 3 -18.55 17.17 -18.53
N GLU A 4 -19.68 17.77 -18.91
CA GLU A 4 -20.49 18.62 -18.01
C GLU A 4 -21.47 17.81 -17.15
N GLN A 5 -21.62 16.52 -17.45
CA GLN A 5 -22.60 15.65 -16.81
C GLN A 5 -21.94 14.73 -15.79
N ILE A 6 -22.17 14.99 -14.50
CA ILE A 6 -21.75 14.11 -13.41
C ILE A 6 -22.69 12.91 -13.39
N HIS A 7 -22.15 11.70 -13.58
CA HIS A 7 -22.84 10.46 -13.25
C HIS A 7 -22.48 10.09 -11.81
N GLU A 8 -23.45 10.15 -10.91
CA GLU A 8 -23.28 9.74 -9.51
C GLU A 8 -23.49 8.22 -9.41
N GLU A 9 -22.48 7.52 -8.88
CA GLU A 9 -22.61 6.15 -8.40
C GLU A 9 -22.80 6.20 -6.88
N LYS A 10 -23.91 5.63 -6.39
CA LYS A 10 -24.23 5.59 -4.97
C LYS A 10 -24.70 4.19 -4.59
N GLU A 11 -23.91 3.53 -3.75
CA GLU A 11 -24.14 2.15 -3.37
C GLU A 11 -24.03 1.95 -1.85
N THR A 12 -24.59 0.84 -1.37
CA THR A 12 -24.32 0.31 -0.03
C THR A 12 -23.64 -1.04 -0.20
N LEU A 13 -22.38 -1.11 0.20
CA LEU A 13 -21.56 -2.31 0.08
C LEU A 13 -21.39 -2.98 1.44
N VAL A 14 -21.56 -4.29 1.48
CA VAL A 14 -21.21 -5.14 2.62
C VAL A 14 -20.19 -6.16 2.14
N VAL A 15 -18.99 -6.13 2.72
CA VAL A 15 -17.90 -7.05 2.38
C VAL A 15 -17.45 -7.75 3.65
N ASP A 16 -17.41 -9.08 3.60
CA ASP A 16 -16.78 -9.90 4.62
C ASP A 16 -15.36 -10.23 4.20
N VAL A 17 -14.39 -9.72 4.97
CA VAL A 17 -12.98 -10.08 4.81
C VAL A 17 -12.50 -10.75 6.09
N LEU A 18 -12.09 -12.01 5.99
CA LEU A 18 -11.50 -12.75 7.09
C LEU A 18 -10.03 -12.37 7.26
N LEU A 19 -9.80 -11.24 7.93
CA LEU A 19 -8.45 -10.79 8.27
C LEU A 19 -7.83 -11.77 9.27
N PRO A 20 -6.58 -12.20 9.06
CA PRO A 20 -5.90 -13.03 10.04
C PRO A 20 -5.72 -12.26 11.35
N GLY A 21 -5.81 -12.98 12.47
CA GLY A 21 -5.39 -12.42 13.75
C GLY A 21 -3.89 -12.11 13.71
N HIS A 22 -3.49 -10.97 14.25
CA HIS A 22 -2.09 -10.57 14.33
C HIS A 22 -1.78 -10.01 15.73
N ALA A 23 -0.50 -10.00 16.10
CA ALA A 23 -0.05 -9.38 17.35
C ALA A 23 -0.50 -7.90 17.42
N PRO A 24 -0.76 -7.34 18.63
CA PRO A 24 -1.17 -5.94 18.78
C PRO A 24 -0.25 -4.99 18.01
N ARG A 25 -0.83 -4.00 17.35
CA ARG A 25 -0.06 -3.00 16.60
C ARG A 25 0.79 -2.21 17.59
N LYS A 26 2.11 -2.37 17.50
CA LYS A 26 3.09 -1.50 18.11
C LYS A 26 4.01 -1.04 16.99
N GLU A 27 4.15 0.28 16.83
CA GLU A 27 5.16 0.81 15.90
C GLU A 27 6.51 0.22 16.29
N THR A 28 7.15 -0.47 15.35
CA THR A 28 8.49 -1.01 15.54
C THR A 28 9.51 0.11 15.36
N ALA A 29 10.69 -0.05 15.94
CA ALA A 29 11.78 0.91 15.73
C ALA A 29 12.16 1.02 14.24
N LEU A 30 11.98 -0.07 13.47
CA LEU A 30 12.15 -0.08 12.02
C LEU A 30 11.13 0.81 11.33
N PHE A 31 9.84 0.68 11.65
CA PHE A 31 8.79 1.54 11.11
C PHE A 31 9.05 3.02 11.42
N GLU A 32 9.32 3.35 12.68
CA GLU A 32 9.57 4.75 13.08
C GLU A 32 10.78 5.36 12.36
N HIS A 33 11.84 4.58 12.14
CA HIS A 33 13.04 5.02 11.44
C HIS A 33 12.79 5.18 9.94
N SER A 34 12.33 4.10 9.29
CA SER A 34 12.07 4.03 7.85
C SER A 34 10.98 5.01 7.40
N ARG A 35 9.98 5.32 8.23
CA ARG A 35 8.97 6.36 7.94
C ARG A 35 9.58 7.73 7.69
N LYS A 36 10.62 8.10 8.44
CA LYS A 36 11.33 9.38 8.25
C LYS A 36 12.08 9.39 6.93
N LEU A 37 12.72 8.28 6.58
CA LEU A 37 13.42 8.11 5.31
C LEU A 37 12.45 8.12 4.12
N LEU A 38 11.26 7.53 4.27
CA LEU A 38 10.17 7.63 3.28
C LEU A 38 9.78 9.10 3.06
N ILE A 39 9.54 9.85 4.13
CA ILE A 39 9.20 11.27 4.03
C ILE A 39 10.29 12.06 3.29
N GLU A 40 11.56 11.82 3.62
CA GLU A 40 12.69 12.46 2.95
C GLU A 40 12.77 12.07 1.47
N ARG A 41 12.64 10.77 1.16
CA ARG A 41 12.67 10.24 -0.22
C ARG A 41 11.62 10.87 -1.11
N GLU A 42 10.40 11.03 -0.60
CA GLU A 42 9.27 11.61 -1.33
C GLU A 42 9.24 13.15 -1.28
N GLY A 43 10.28 13.79 -0.71
CA GLY A 43 10.31 15.25 -0.56
C GLY A 43 9.19 15.80 0.33
N GLY A 44 8.61 14.96 1.20
CA GLY A 44 7.47 15.33 2.03
C GLY A 44 6.20 15.61 1.23
N ARG A 45 5.99 14.91 0.11
CA ARG A 45 4.86 15.10 -0.78
C ARG A 45 3.94 13.89 -0.82
N CYS A 46 2.63 14.14 -0.90
CA CYS A 46 1.64 13.10 -1.04
C CYS A 46 1.74 12.44 -2.43
N PHE A 47 1.75 11.10 -2.47
CA PHE A 47 1.73 10.34 -3.72
C PHE A 47 0.52 10.68 -4.61
N VAL A 48 -0.66 10.93 -4.02
CA VAL A 48 -1.90 11.17 -4.76
C VAL A 48 -1.98 12.61 -5.27
N SER A 49 -1.78 13.61 -4.41
CA SER A 49 -1.98 15.01 -4.80
C SER A 49 -0.71 15.79 -5.15
N GLY A 50 0.48 15.26 -4.85
CA GLY A 50 1.74 16.00 -4.98
C GLY A 50 1.98 17.05 -3.88
N MET A 51 0.94 17.39 -3.12
CA MET A 51 0.99 18.43 -2.09
C MET A 51 1.74 17.99 -0.83
N THR A 52 2.36 18.95 -0.18
CA THR A 52 2.98 18.83 1.15
C THR A 52 1.94 18.78 2.26
N ALA A 53 2.39 18.45 3.48
CA ALA A 53 1.54 18.48 4.67
C ALA A 53 0.93 19.88 4.95
N ASP A 54 1.71 20.94 4.69
CA ASP A 54 1.27 22.33 4.93
C ASP A 54 0.19 22.75 3.91
N GLU A 55 0.36 22.40 2.64
CA GLU A 55 -0.62 22.68 1.58
C GLU A 55 -1.93 21.90 1.79
N LEU A 56 -1.84 20.67 2.32
CA LEU A 56 -3.01 19.88 2.70
C LEU A 56 -3.64 20.32 4.03
N GLY A 57 -2.94 21.12 4.83
CA GLY A 57 -3.35 21.49 6.19
C GLY A 57 -3.39 20.30 7.17
N ALA A 58 -2.74 19.19 6.85
CA ALA A 58 -2.71 17.98 7.67
C ALA A 58 -1.43 17.16 7.45
N PRO A 59 -0.91 16.45 8.48
CA PRO A 59 0.26 15.59 8.33
C PRO A 59 0.07 14.50 7.27
N LEU A 60 1.15 14.18 6.55
CA LEU A 60 1.22 12.99 5.70
C LEU A 60 1.38 11.73 6.56
N GLU A 61 0.84 10.62 6.04
CA GLU A 61 0.81 9.31 6.69
C GLU A 61 1.55 8.29 5.81
N ALA A 62 2.29 7.37 6.45
CA ALA A 62 2.88 6.23 5.78
C ALA A 62 1.87 5.09 5.71
N HIS A 63 1.63 4.60 4.50
CA HIS A 63 0.77 3.49 4.19
C HIS A 63 1.59 2.26 3.81
N HIS A 64 1.18 1.08 4.26
CA HIS A 64 1.84 -0.18 3.92
C HIS A 64 1.39 -0.63 2.53
N HIS A 65 2.26 -0.55 1.52
CA HIS A 65 1.96 -0.93 0.15
C HIS A 65 3.17 -1.57 -0.52
N PRO A 66 3.02 -2.75 -1.17
CA PRO A 66 1.75 -3.42 -1.50
C PRO A 66 1.22 -4.37 -0.42
N ILE A 67 2.01 -4.71 0.60
CA ILE A 67 1.61 -5.69 1.62
C ILE A 67 1.15 -4.97 2.88
N GLU A 68 -0.14 -5.03 3.15
CA GLU A 68 -0.71 -4.54 4.40
C GLU A 68 -0.16 -5.30 5.60
N ARG A 69 0.04 -4.55 6.69
CA ARG A 69 0.65 -5.10 7.90
C ARG A 69 -0.10 -6.28 8.48
N CYS A 70 -1.43 -6.28 8.40
CA CYS A 70 -2.26 -7.36 8.93
C CYS A 70 -2.03 -8.70 8.21
N PHE A 71 -1.57 -8.71 6.95
CA PHE A 71 -1.38 -9.93 6.18
C PHE A 71 0.04 -10.51 6.24
N ALA A 72 0.96 -9.89 6.98
CA ALA A 72 2.39 -10.25 7.00
C ALA A 72 2.66 -11.77 7.16
N GLU A 73 1.85 -12.44 7.97
CA GLU A 73 2.02 -13.87 8.30
C GLU A 73 1.35 -14.84 7.32
N VAL A 74 0.55 -14.34 6.37
CA VAL A 74 -0.17 -15.16 5.37
C VAL A 74 0.31 -14.95 3.94
N ILE A 75 1.35 -14.14 3.73
CA ILE A 75 1.94 -13.94 2.41
C ILE A 75 2.82 -15.13 2.03
N ASN A 76 2.66 -15.63 0.80
CA ASN A 76 3.67 -16.46 0.15
C ASN A 76 4.86 -15.57 -0.25
N TRP A 77 5.82 -15.45 0.67
CA TRP A 77 6.96 -14.57 0.51
C TRP A 77 7.88 -14.98 -0.64
N SER A 78 7.98 -16.27 -0.96
CA SER A 78 8.74 -16.74 -2.12
C SER A 78 8.19 -16.13 -3.41
N ARG A 79 6.88 -16.28 -3.63
CA ARG A 79 6.22 -15.70 -4.81
C ARG A 79 6.32 -14.17 -4.82
N PHE A 80 6.10 -13.52 -3.69
CA PHE A 80 6.17 -12.06 -3.63
C PHE A 80 7.58 -11.53 -3.91
N SER A 81 8.62 -12.24 -3.47
CA SER A 81 10.02 -11.87 -3.76
C SER A 81 10.35 -12.00 -5.25
N GLU A 82 9.77 -12.97 -5.96
CA GLU A 82 9.93 -13.10 -7.41
C GLU A 82 9.36 -11.88 -8.14
N ASP A 83 8.15 -11.44 -7.76
CA ASP A 83 7.56 -10.22 -8.33
C ASP A 83 8.40 -8.97 -8.03
N CYS A 84 8.89 -8.85 -6.80
CA CYS A 84 9.73 -7.73 -6.41
C CYS A 84 11.05 -7.70 -7.19
N THR A 85 11.74 -8.84 -7.29
CA THR A 85 13.01 -8.95 -8.04
C THR A 85 12.82 -8.71 -9.55
N ALA A 86 11.66 -9.07 -10.10
CA ALA A 86 11.26 -8.72 -11.46
C ALA A 86 10.91 -7.23 -11.67
N GLY A 87 10.80 -6.46 -10.58
CA GLY A 87 10.53 -5.02 -10.60
C GLY A 87 9.04 -4.65 -10.67
N HIS A 88 8.13 -5.61 -10.48
CA HIS A 88 6.68 -5.34 -10.53
C HIS A 88 6.20 -4.39 -9.44
N TRP A 89 6.92 -4.31 -8.33
CA TRP A 89 6.62 -3.45 -7.18
C TRP A 89 7.59 -2.26 -7.03
N GLY A 90 8.27 -1.91 -8.13
CA GLY A 90 9.17 -0.75 -8.18
C GLY A 90 10.59 -1.02 -7.67
N PRO A 91 11.50 -0.04 -7.86
CA PRO A 91 12.94 -0.23 -7.66
C PRO A 91 13.34 -0.45 -6.21
N HIS A 92 12.57 0.07 -5.25
CA HIS A 92 12.89 -0.07 -3.83
C HIS A 92 12.65 -1.49 -3.32
N ALA A 93 11.48 -2.07 -3.63
CA ALA A 93 11.20 -3.47 -3.34
C ALA A 93 12.12 -4.41 -4.12
N GLN A 94 12.49 -4.04 -5.36
CA GLN A 94 13.46 -4.78 -6.16
C GLN A 94 14.86 -4.82 -5.53
N ALA A 95 15.31 -3.71 -4.96
CA ALA A 95 16.63 -3.59 -4.33
C ALA A 95 16.67 -4.13 -2.88
N PHE A 96 15.54 -4.58 -2.33
CA PHE A 96 15.49 -5.15 -0.98
C PHE A 96 16.40 -6.38 -0.86
N ASN A 97 17.02 -6.57 0.31
CA ASN A 97 17.92 -7.69 0.57
C ASN A 97 17.14 -9.00 0.80
N TRP A 98 16.62 -9.58 -0.28
CA TRP A 98 15.84 -10.82 -0.25
C TRP A 98 16.63 -12.03 0.29
N GLU A 99 17.92 -12.13 -0.03
CA GLU A 99 18.80 -13.18 0.52
C GLU A 99 18.89 -13.08 2.06
N GLY A 100 19.11 -11.86 2.57
CA GLY A 100 19.13 -11.60 4.01
C GLY A 100 17.78 -11.83 4.68
N PHE A 101 16.68 -11.47 4.00
CA PHE A 101 15.32 -11.68 4.48
C PHE A 101 14.96 -13.15 4.65
N PHE A 102 15.41 -14.01 3.72
CA PHE A 102 15.21 -15.45 3.81
C PHE A 102 16.28 -16.19 4.65
N LYS A 103 17.22 -15.47 5.26
CA LYS A 103 18.24 -16.10 6.10
C LYS A 103 17.59 -16.77 7.32
N GLY A 104 17.69 -18.10 7.38
CA GLY A 104 17.07 -18.90 8.44
C GLY A 104 15.57 -19.14 8.26
N ALA A 105 15.02 -18.81 7.08
CA ALA A 105 13.64 -19.12 6.73
C ALA A 105 13.35 -20.62 6.83
N LYS A 106 12.11 -20.94 7.20
CA LYS A 106 11.63 -22.32 7.23
C LYS A 106 11.07 -22.68 5.87
N THR A 107 11.39 -23.87 5.39
CA THR A 107 10.74 -24.46 4.23
C THR A 107 9.42 -25.09 4.69
N VAL A 108 8.33 -24.70 4.06
CA VAL A 108 7.00 -25.27 4.27
C VAL A 108 6.54 -25.90 2.96
N THR A 109 6.08 -27.15 3.04
CA THR A 109 5.50 -27.87 1.91
C THR A 109 4.03 -28.15 2.22
N ILE A 110 3.17 -27.71 1.32
CA ILE A 110 1.73 -27.98 1.34
C ILE A 110 1.48 -29.11 0.35
N ALA A 111 0.92 -30.21 0.84
CA ALA A 111 0.61 -31.37 0.04
C ALA A 111 -0.35 -31.00 -1.09
N GLY A 112 -0.08 -31.50 -2.30
CA GLY A 112 -0.97 -31.30 -3.43
C GLY A 112 -2.29 -32.04 -3.24
N GLU A 113 -3.40 -31.38 -3.59
CA GLU A 113 -4.74 -31.96 -3.51
C GLU A 113 -5.18 -32.55 -4.86
N THR A 114 -4.77 -31.92 -5.97
CA THR A 114 -5.19 -32.30 -7.33
C THR A 114 -4.08 -31.97 -8.34
N PRO A 115 -4.16 -32.44 -9.61
CA PRO A 115 -3.22 -32.00 -10.65
C PRO A 115 -3.23 -30.48 -10.92
N LEU A 116 -4.32 -29.78 -10.60
CA LEU A 116 -4.43 -28.31 -10.71
C LEU A 116 -4.01 -27.59 -9.43
N HIS A 117 -3.89 -28.33 -8.32
CA HIS A 117 -3.41 -27.88 -7.02
C HIS A 117 -2.27 -28.80 -6.58
N PRO A 118 -1.13 -28.75 -7.30
CA PRO A 118 0.00 -29.62 -7.01
C PRO A 118 0.62 -29.26 -5.66
N GLU A 119 1.53 -30.12 -5.21
CA GLU A 119 2.36 -29.82 -4.04
C GLU A 119 3.11 -28.50 -4.25
N GLU A 120 3.02 -27.61 -3.26
CA GLU A 120 3.66 -26.31 -3.28
C GLU A 120 4.64 -26.21 -2.12
N THR A 121 5.84 -25.70 -2.40
CA THR A 121 6.86 -25.45 -1.39
C THR A 121 7.25 -23.98 -1.41
N TYR A 122 7.22 -23.33 -0.26
CA TYR A 122 7.61 -21.93 -0.11
C TYR A 122 8.41 -21.70 1.18
N LEU A 123 9.05 -20.53 1.24
CA LEU A 123 9.84 -20.09 2.38
C LEU A 123 9.01 -19.18 3.28
N VAL A 124 9.03 -19.47 4.58
CA VAL A 124 8.48 -18.60 5.63
C VAL A 124 9.66 -17.89 6.31
N PRO A 125 9.80 -16.55 6.19
CA PRO A 125 10.88 -15.81 6.80
C PRO A 125 10.80 -15.90 8.33
N VAL A 126 11.94 -15.70 9.01
CA VAL A 126 11.97 -15.68 10.48
C VAL A 126 11.13 -14.53 11.03
N ASP A 127 11.17 -13.39 10.36
CA ASP A 127 10.42 -12.19 10.73
C ASP A 127 9.92 -11.47 9.46
N PRO A 128 8.63 -11.64 9.09
CA PRO A 128 8.07 -10.97 7.92
C PRO A 128 8.00 -9.44 8.08
N TYR A 129 8.04 -8.93 9.32
CA TYR A 129 7.98 -7.49 9.59
C TYR A 129 9.25 -6.75 9.18
N LEU A 130 10.36 -7.46 8.90
CA LEU A 130 11.56 -6.86 8.31
C LEU A 130 11.32 -6.24 6.93
N PHE A 131 10.35 -6.75 6.17
CA PHE A 131 9.90 -6.12 4.92
C PHE A 131 8.71 -5.20 5.19
N VAL A 132 7.69 -5.72 5.89
CA VAL A 132 6.39 -5.04 6.01
C VAL A 132 6.52 -3.69 6.71
N ASP A 133 7.27 -3.61 7.83
CA ASP A 133 7.43 -2.37 8.58
C ASP A 133 8.52 -1.47 7.99
N ASP A 134 9.29 -1.91 6.98
CA ASP A 134 10.28 -1.08 6.29
C ASP A 134 9.59 -0.20 5.25
N MET A 135 9.28 1.03 5.66
CA MET A 135 8.63 2.02 4.80
C MET A 135 9.51 2.52 3.65
N THR A 136 10.80 2.17 3.62
CA THR A 136 11.64 2.46 2.45
C THR A 136 11.38 1.52 1.28
N VAL A 137 10.76 0.35 1.52
CA VAL A 137 10.45 -0.65 0.49
C VAL A 137 8.97 -1.00 0.38
N ASN A 138 8.22 -0.89 1.47
CA ASN A 138 6.78 -1.19 1.55
C ASN A 138 5.95 0.04 1.96
N GLY A 139 6.49 1.25 1.75
CA GLY A 139 5.88 2.50 2.18
C GLY A 139 5.40 3.37 1.03
N LEU A 140 4.15 3.84 1.16
CA LEU A 140 3.54 4.86 0.30
C LEU A 140 3.16 6.07 1.15
N LEU A 141 3.66 7.26 0.80
CA LEU A 141 3.38 8.49 1.56
C LEU A 141 2.13 9.18 1.02
N ILE A 142 1.10 9.31 1.85
CA ILE A 142 -0.20 9.86 1.43
C ILE A 142 -0.81 10.78 2.47
N GLY A 143 -1.62 11.75 2.01
CA GLY A 143 -2.44 12.57 2.90
C GLY A 143 -3.53 11.76 3.57
N LYS A 144 -3.94 12.17 4.77
CA LYS A 144 -4.98 11.48 5.55
C LYS A 144 -6.29 11.29 4.78
N GLN A 145 -6.64 12.27 3.93
CA GLN A 145 -7.82 12.21 3.06
C GLN A 145 -7.76 11.05 2.04
N PHE A 146 -6.57 10.68 1.60
CA PHE A 146 -6.36 9.55 0.67
C PHE A 146 -6.06 8.24 1.39
N HIS A 147 -5.83 8.27 2.70
CA HIS A 147 -5.48 7.09 3.49
C HIS A 147 -6.69 6.49 4.21
N THR A 148 -7.18 7.16 5.24
CA THR A 148 -8.17 6.63 6.20
C THR A 148 -9.48 7.41 6.23
N LYS A 149 -9.62 8.43 5.38
CA LYS A 149 -10.88 9.16 5.28
C LYS A 149 -11.98 8.21 4.86
N LYS A 150 -13.08 8.32 5.60
CA LYS A 150 -14.30 7.58 5.33
C LYS A 150 -14.73 7.85 3.89
N ASP A 151 -15.07 6.79 3.17
CA ASP A 151 -15.64 6.83 1.82
C ASP A 151 -14.70 7.41 0.71
N ALA A 152 -13.41 7.64 1.00
CA ALA A 152 -12.46 8.21 0.02
C ALA A 152 -11.02 7.64 0.09
N GLY A 153 -10.62 7.09 1.23
CA GLY A 153 -9.27 6.57 1.44
C GLY A 153 -9.01 5.22 0.76
N ILE A 154 -7.73 4.86 0.64
CA ILE A 154 -7.27 3.57 0.07
C ILE A 154 -7.81 2.35 0.83
N HIS A 155 -8.11 2.51 2.13
CA HIS A 155 -8.74 1.46 2.95
C HIS A 155 -10.25 1.31 2.70
N MET A 156 -10.86 2.22 1.94
CA MET A 156 -12.31 2.28 1.74
C MET A 156 -12.71 2.02 0.29
N LEU A 157 -11.93 2.53 -0.66
CA LEU A 157 -12.25 2.47 -2.08
C LEU A 157 -11.49 1.34 -2.80
N PRO A 158 -12.12 0.64 -3.76
CA PRO A 158 -11.42 -0.24 -4.67
C PRO A 158 -10.28 0.51 -5.37
N PHE A 159 -9.14 -0.14 -5.55
CA PHE A 159 -7.94 0.49 -6.10
C PHE A 159 -8.17 1.28 -7.41
N PRO A 160 -8.94 0.78 -8.41
CA PRO A 160 -9.22 1.54 -9.63
C PRO A 160 -9.96 2.85 -9.39
N ILE A 161 -10.84 2.92 -8.40
CA ILE A 161 -11.57 4.15 -8.05
C ILE A 161 -10.66 5.06 -7.23
N TRP A 162 -9.94 4.50 -6.26
CA TRP A 162 -9.03 5.26 -5.41
C TRP A 162 -7.93 5.97 -6.22
N ILE A 163 -7.29 5.27 -7.16
CA ILE A 163 -6.17 5.81 -7.93
C ILE A 163 -6.58 6.91 -8.91
N VAL A 164 -7.86 6.99 -9.30
CA VAL A 164 -8.36 8.08 -10.16
C VAL A 164 -8.14 9.43 -9.51
N GLN A 165 -8.16 9.55 -8.18
CA GLN A 165 -7.89 10.81 -7.47
C GLN A 165 -6.51 11.40 -7.81
N LYS A 166 -5.52 10.56 -8.16
CA LYS A 166 -4.20 11.01 -8.59
C LYS A 166 -4.21 11.62 -10.00
N TYR A 167 -5.05 11.10 -10.89
CA TYR A 167 -5.01 11.43 -12.32
C TYR A 167 -6.22 12.26 -12.80
N ALA A 168 -7.23 12.42 -11.96
CA ALA A 168 -8.40 13.24 -12.24
C ALA A 168 -7.97 14.70 -12.44
N ILE A 169 -8.70 15.42 -13.29
CA ILE A 169 -8.41 16.83 -13.53
C ILE A 169 -8.61 17.66 -12.24
N ASP A 170 -7.79 18.70 -12.08
CA ASP A 170 -7.95 19.67 -10.98
C ASP A 170 -9.35 20.29 -11.01
N GLY A 171 -9.98 20.41 -9.84
CA GLY A 171 -11.35 20.89 -9.67
C GLY A 171 -12.43 19.81 -9.87
N TYR A 172 -12.07 18.55 -10.13
CA TYR A 172 -13.06 17.47 -10.23
C TYR A 172 -13.72 17.18 -8.88
N GLN A 173 -15.05 17.22 -8.83
CA GLN A 173 -15.83 16.81 -7.66
C GLN A 173 -15.84 15.27 -7.58
N PHE A 174 -14.97 14.70 -6.74
CA PHE A 174 -14.81 13.25 -6.61
C PHE A 174 -15.84 12.62 -5.67
N THR A 175 -16.08 13.26 -4.53
CA THR A 175 -17.19 12.93 -3.60
C THR A 175 -17.94 14.22 -3.25
N PRO A 176 -19.12 14.19 -2.61
CA PRO A 176 -19.81 15.42 -2.19
C PRO A 176 -18.96 16.35 -1.30
N GLU A 177 -17.98 15.81 -0.58
CA GLU A 177 -17.09 16.54 0.33
C GLU A 177 -15.64 16.67 -0.19
N GLU A 178 -15.33 16.20 -1.40
CA GLU A 178 -13.97 16.18 -1.93
C GLU A 178 -13.90 16.69 -3.37
N VAL A 179 -13.16 17.77 -3.54
CA VAL A 179 -12.73 18.30 -4.83
C VAL A 179 -11.25 17.97 -4.99
N ILE A 180 -10.89 17.37 -6.12
CA ILE A 180 -9.51 17.02 -6.43
C ILE A 180 -8.71 18.28 -6.70
N HIS A 181 -7.60 18.40 -5.97
CA HIS A 181 -6.59 19.42 -6.23
C HIS A 181 -5.20 18.79 -6.23
N HIS A 182 -4.35 19.28 -7.13
CA HIS A 182 -2.97 18.82 -7.28
C HIS A 182 -1.98 19.96 -7.07
N ASP A 183 -0.77 19.62 -6.63
CA ASP A 183 0.36 20.55 -6.76
C ASP A 183 0.64 20.78 -8.25
N GLN A 184 0.55 22.04 -8.68
CA GLN A 184 0.74 22.47 -10.07
C GLN A 184 2.18 22.22 -10.56
N GLU A 185 3.16 22.19 -9.66
CA GLU A 185 4.58 21.96 -9.98
C GLU A 185 4.99 20.49 -9.82
N HIS A 186 4.22 19.69 -9.08
CA HIS A 186 4.54 18.30 -8.72
C HIS A 186 3.33 17.34 -8.83
N PRO A 187 2.67 17.20 -10.01
CA PRO A 187 1.49 16.33 -10.18
C PRO A 187 1.79 14.82 -10.09
#